data_AF-A0A1I6DNI8-F1
#
_entry.id   AF-A0A1I6DNI8-F1
#
_cell.length_a   1.000
_cell.length_b   1.000
_cell.length_c   1.000
_cell.angle_alpha   90.00
_cell.angle_beta   90.00
_cell.angle_gamma   90.00
#
_symmetry.space_group_name_H-M   'P 1'
#
loop_
_entity.id
_entity.type
_entity.pdbx_description
1 polymer ?
#
loop_
_entity_poly.entity_id
_entity_poly.type
_entity_poly.pdbx_seq_one_letter_code
_entity_poly.pdbx_strand_id
1 'polypeptide(L)'
;MLRSGVIAKKVGMTRLFMEDGKQIPVTVLQLDKLQVVAQRTADEHGYSAVQLGAGTAKAKRTSNAMRGHFAVAKVEPKRKVAEFRVDPDNLIAVGEEITADHYFEGQFVDVSGTSIGKGFAGAMKRHNFGGLRASHGVSISHRSHGSTGQCQDPGKVFKGKKMAGHMGAAKVTTQNLQVVKTDADRGLIMVKGAVPGSKGGWVTIKDAVKKPFPENAILPAALRSAAEEAARAAEEAAAAAEAEAKAAEEAAAAEAAAAEEAALKEAEASIEAEKKEGEE
;
A
#
# COMPACT_ATOMS: atom_id res chain seq x y z
N MET A 1 -3.72 -12.06 15.11
CA MET A 1 -4.20 -10.70 14.81
C MET A 1 -4.27 -10.51 13.31
N LEU A 2 -5.47 -10.30 12.79
CA LEU A 2 -5.82 -10.09 11.39
C LEU A 2 -6.39 -8.66 11.27
N ARG A 3 -5.64 -7.78 10.60
CA ARG A 3 -6.14 -6.47 10.17
C ARG A 3 -6.47 -6.50 8.68
N SER A 4 -7.16 -5.46 8.20
CA SER A 4 -7.57 -5.41 6.79
C SER A 4 -6.35 -5.36 5.86
N GLY A 5 -6.48 -5.97 4.69
CA GLY A 5 -5.55 -5.74 3.60
C GLY A 5 -5.97 -4.53 2.76
N VAL A 6 -5.33 -4.35 1.61
CA VAL A 6 -5.65 -3.27 0.66
C VAL A 6 -5.77 -3.80 -0.77
N ILE A 7 -6.52 -3.08 -1.60
CA ILE A 7 -6.60 -3.33 -3.04
C ILE A 7 -5.78 -2.27 -3.75
N ALA A 8 -4.78 -2.68 -4.51
CA ALA A 8 -3.92 -1.79 -5.25
C ALA A 8 -3.88 -2.14 -6.74
N LYS A 9 -3.51 -1.17 -7.57
CA LYS A 9 -3.30 -1.31 -9.00
C LYS A 9 -1.81 -1.38 -9.30
N LYS A 10 -1.38 -2.41 -10.02
CA LYS A 10 0.02 -2.55 -10.43
C LYS A 10 0.37 -1.50 -11.50
N VAL A 11 1.16 -0.49 -11.15
CA VAL A 11 1.54 0.58 -12.09
C VAL A 11 2.72 0.16 -12.96
N GLY A 12 3.70 -0.55 -12.40
CA GLY A 12 4.89 -0.94 -13.13
C GLY A 12 6.00 -1.42 -12.21
N MET A 13 7.19 -1.61 -12.78
CA MET A 13 8.40 -1.92 -12.02
C MET A 13 9.43 -0.82 -12.24
N THR A 14 10.18 -0.50 -11.20
CA THR A 14 11.31 0.41 -11.23
C THR A 14 12.42 -0.14 -10.34
N ARG A 15 13.52 0.59 -10.20
CA ARG A 15 14.60 0.32 -9.26
C ARG A 15 14.74 1.49 -8.30
N LEU A 16 14.97 1.19 -7.03
CA LEU A 16 15.40 2.17 -6.03
C LEU A 16 16.87 1.95 -5.74
N PHE A 17 17.60 3.06 -5.60
CA PHE A 17 18.96 3.07 -5.10
C PHE A 17 18.91 3.45 -3.64
N MET A 18 19.43 2.57 -2.79
CA MET A 18 19.56 2.82 -1.36
C MET A 18 20.81 3.64 -1.07
N GLU A 19 20.86 4.25 0.10
CA GLU A 19 22.01 5.04 0.57
C GLU A 19 23.28 4.19 0.66
N ASP A 20 23.13 2.88 0.90
CA ASP A 20 24.22 1.90 0.91
C ASP A 20 24.74 1.49 -0.49
N GLY A 21 24.22 2.13 -1.56
CA GLY A 21 24.56 1.85 -2.95
C GLY A 21 23.89 0.62 -3.54
N LYS A 22 23.05 -0.11 -2.79
CA LYS A 22 22.34 -1.28 -3.33
C LYS A 22 21.21 -0.87 -4.27
N GLN A 23 21.11 -1.56 -5.40
CA GLN A 23 20.01 -1.45 -6.34
C GLN A 23 18.93 -2.49 -6.02
N ILE A 24 17.74 -2.05 -5.62
CA ILE A 24 16.61 -2.94 -5.29
C ILE A 24 15.53 -2.83 -6.37
N PRO A 25 15.16 -3.93 -7.07
CA PRO A 25 14.03 -3.93 -7.98
C PRO A 25 12.72 -3.88 -7.19
N VAL A 26 11.87 -2.91 -7.51
CA VAL A 26 10.58 -2.72 -6.84
C VAL A 26 9.43 -2.69 -7.84
N THR A 27 8.30 -3.25 -7.44
CA THR A 27 7.02 -3.06 -8.12
C THR A 27 6.26 -1.91 -7.43
N VAL A 28 5.79 -0.95 -8.22
CA VAL A 28 4.97 0.17 -7.74
C VAL A 28 3.49 -0.23 -7.80
N LEU A 29 2.83 -0.18 -6.64
CA LEU A 29 1.42 -0.46 -6.47
C LEU A 29 0.72 0.82 -6.02
N GLN A 30 -0.36 1.21 -6.72
CA GLN A 30 -1.11 2.43 -6.43
C GLN A 30 -2.44 2.10 -5.77
N LEU A 31 -2.75 2.77 -4.67
CA LEU A 31 -4.08 2.83 -4.09
C LEU A 31 -4.88 3.89 -4.83
N ASP A 32 -6.04 3.50 -5.35
CA ASP A 32 -6.93 4.36 -6.13
C ASP A 32 -8.27 4.42 -5.41
N LYS A 33 -8.49 5.48 -4.60
CA LYS A 33 -9.70 5.71 -3.79
C LYS A 33 -10.21 4.45 -3.06
N LEU A 34 -9.35 3.85 -2.23
CA LEU A 34 -9.64 2.61 -1.53
C LEU A 34 -10.56 2.85 -0.33
N GLN A 35 -11.85 2.54 -0.48
CA GLN A 35 -12.85 2.80 0.57
C GLN A 35 -13.53 1.53 1.05
N VAL A 36 -13.98 1.57 2.31
CA VAL A 36 -14.81 0.51 2.90
C VAL A 36 -16.23 0.62 2.35
N VAL A 37 -16.70 -0.46 1.73
CA VAL A 37 -18.04 -0.53 1.13
C VAL A 37 -19.03 -1.21 2.07
N ALA A 38 -18.60 -2.26 2.78
CA ALA A 38 -19.47 -2.99 3.69
C ALA A 38 -18.64 -3.72 4.76
N GLN A 39 -19.29 -4.03 5.86
CA GLN A 39 -18.75 -4.92 6.90
C GLN A 39 -19.52 -6.24 6.89
N ARG A 40 -18.83 -7.32 7.21
CA ARG A 40 -19.41 -8.64 7.47
C ARG A 40 -19.17 -8.94 8.94
N THR A 41 -20.25 -9.17 9.68
CA THR A 41 -20.24 -9.51 11.10
C THR A 41 -20.48 -11.00 11.28
N ALA A 42 -20.02 -11.55 12.41
CA ALA A 42 -20.17 -12.97 12.73
C ALA A 42 -21.64 -13.40 12.82
N ASP A 43 -22.51 -12.55 13.37
CA ASP A 43 -23.91 -12.89 13.62
C ASP A 43 -24.74 -12.99 12.34
N GLU A 44 -24.54 -12.06 11.40
CA GLU A 44 -25.31 -12.04 10.14
C GLU A 44 -24.70 -12.93 9.05
N HIS A 45 -23.36 -13.07 9.03
CA HIS A 45 -22.64 -13.67 7.89
C HIS A 45 -21.82 -14.92 8.25
N GLY A 46 -21.66 -15.23 9.54
CA GLY A 46 -20.86 -16.37 10.02
C GLY A 46 -19.35 -16.13 10.02
N TYR A 47 -18.87 -14.92 9.72
CA TYR A 47 -17.46 -14.53 9.79
C TYR A 47 -17.29 -13.00 9.85
N SER A 48 -16.16 -12.54 10.41
CA SER A 48 -15.77 -11.13 10.41
C SER A 48 -14.92 -10.78 9.19
N ALA A 49 -15.33 -9.77 8.41
CA ALA A 49 -14.57 -9.27 7.27
C ALA A 49 -14.93 -7.82 6.91
N VAL A 50 -13.98 -7.11 6.32
CA VAL A 50 -14.19 -5.80 5.70
C VAL A 50 -14.22 -5.98 4.18
N GLN A 51 -15.25 -5.44 3.54
CA GLN A 51 -15.35 -5.38 2.09
C GLN A 51 -14.83 -4.02 1.61
N LEU A 52 -13.74 -4.06 0.85
CA LEU A 52 -13.10 -2.87 0.29
C LEU A 52 -13.42 -2.72 -1.19
N GLY A 53 -13.51 -1.47 -1.63
CA GLY A 53 -13.70 -1.08 -3.02
C GLY A 53 -12.63 -0.10 -3.48
N ALA A 54 -12.04 -0.37 -4.65
CA ALA A 54 -11.00 0.46 -5.25
C ALA A 54 -11.34 0.86 -6.70
N GLY A 55 -10.82 2.02 -7.08
CA GLY A 55 -10.95 2.66 -8.38
C GLY A 55 -12.35 3.19 -8.65
N THR A 56 -12.46 4.07 -9.65
CA THR A 56 -13.73 4.68 -10.05
C THR A 56 -14.38 3.92 -11.22
N ALA A 57 -15.70 3.75 -11.14
CA ALA A 57 -16.52 3.22 -12.22
C ALA A 57 -17.65 4.20 -12.55
N LYS A 58 -17.88 4.45 -13.85
CA LYS A 58 -19.00 5.30 -14.30
C LYS A 58 -20.32 4.63 -13.92
N ALA A 59 -21.25 5.37 -13.32
CA ALA A 59 -22.56 4.85 -12.89
C ALA A 59 -23.32 4.09 -14.01
N LYS A 60 -23.26 4.59 -15.26
CA LYS A 60 -23.86 3.93 -16.44
C LYS A 60 -23.28 2.54 -16.74
N ARG A 61 -22.03 2.27 -16.37
CA ARG A 61 -21.35 0.97 -16.56
C ARG A 61 -21.51 0.04 -15.36
N THR A 62 -22.19 0.49 -14.31
CA THR A 62 -22.42 -0.28 -13.09
C THR A 62 -23.84 -0.84 -13.10
N SER A 63 -23.99 -2.13 -12.79
CA SER A 63 -25.30 -2.78 -12.71
C SER A 63 -26.18 -2.13 -11.64
N ASN A 64 -27.51 -2.23 -11.80
CA ASN A 64 -28.47 -1.65 -10.83
C ASN A 64 -28.25 -2.19 -9.41
N ALA A 65 -28.02 -3.50 -9.27
CA ALA A 65 -27.78 -4.14 -7.97
C ALA A 65 -26.53 -3.58 -7.27
N MET A 66 -25.41 -3.44 -8.00
CA MET A 66 -24.19 -2.86 -7.43
C MET A 66 -24.34 -1.37 -7.11
N ARG A 67 -25.14 -0.63 -7.90
CA ARG A 67 -25.45 0.77 -7.58
C ARG A 67 -26.22 0.91 -6.27
N GLY A 68 -27.22 0.05 -6.03
CA GLY A 68 -27.92 -0.01 -4.75
C GLY A 68 -26.97 -0.31 -3.59
N HIS A 69 -26.07 -1.29 -3.78
CA HIS A 69 -25.05 -1.65 -2.79
C HIS A 69 -24.13 -0.47 -2.41
N PHE A 70 -23.63 0.27 -3.40
CA PHE A 70 -22.79 1.45 -3.14
C PHE A 70 -23.57 2.64 -2.56
N ALA A 71 -24.85 2.78 -2.91
CA ALA A 71 -25.71 3.85 -2.38
C ALA A 71 -26.00 3.70 -0.89
N VAL A 72 -26.23 2.46 -0.41
CA VAL A 72 -26.39 2.17 1.03
C VAL A 72 -25.16 2.60 1.81
N ALA A 73 -23.97 2.33 1.25
CA ALA A 73 -22.69 2.71 1.83
C ALA A 73 -22.32 4.19 1.60
N LYS A 74 -23.12 4.94 0.85
CA LYS A 74 -22.86 6.34 0.44
C LYS A 74 -21.50 6.55 -0.26
N VAL A 75 -21.01 5.53 -0.98
CA VAL A 75 -19.72 5.60 -1.70
C VAL A 75 -19.91 5.68 -3.20
N GLU A 76 -18.93 6.26 -3.89
CA GLU A 76 -18.90 6.24 -5.37
C GLU A 76 -18.82 4.79 -5.89
N PRO A 77 -19.42 4.47 -7.06
CA PRO A 77 -19.29 3.15 -7.65
C PRO A 77 -17.83 2.75 -7.89
N LYS A 78 -17.43 1.63 -7.28
CA LYS A 78 -16.05 1.16 -7.33
C LYS A 78 -15.78 0.19 -8.48
N ARG A 79 -14.56 0.20 -9.01
CA ARG A 79 -14.16 -0.67 -10.13
C ARG A 79 -13.91 -2.10 -9.69
N LYS A 80 -13.28 -2.28 -8.52
CA LYS A 80 -12.94 -3.59 -7.98
C LYS A 80 -13.36 -3.66 -6.52
N VAL A 81 -14.03 -4.74 -6.15
CA VAL A 81 -14.42 -5.04 -4.77
C VAL A 81 -13.73 -6.34 -4.35
N ALA A 82 -13.24 -6.38 -3.11
CA ALA A 82 -12.68 -7.59 -2.50
C ALA A 82 -12.90 -7.57 -0.98
N GLU A 83 -12.99 -8.76 -0.40
CA GLU A 83 -13.18 -8.94 1.04
C GLU A 83 -11.88 -9.38 1.72
N PHE A 84 -11.66 -8.84 2.91
CA PHE A 84 -10.54 -9.15 3.77
C PHE A 84 -11.09 -9.64 5.10
N ARG A 85 -10.75 -10.87 5.48
CA ARG A 85 -11.06 -11.38 6.82
C ARG A 85 -10.23 -10.62 7.84
N VAL A 86 -10.89 -10.17 8.89
CA VAL A 86 -10.28 -9.40 9.98
C VAL A 86 -10.78 -9.96 11.31
N ASP A 87 -10.06 -9.67 12.39
CA ASP A 87 -10.59 -9.90 13.73
C ASP A 87 -11.75 -8.91 14.00
N PRO A 88 -12.76 -9.28 14.82
CA PRO A 88 -13.90 -8.41 15.14
C PRO A 88 -13.49 -7.03 15.67
N ASP A 89 -12.40 -6.96 16.42
CA ASP A 89 -11.87 -5.71 17.00
C ASP A 89 -11.27 -4.77 15.93
N ASN A 90 -10.96 -5.29 14.74
CA ASN A 90 -10.32 -4.55 13.63
C ASN A 90 -11.31 -4.21 12.50
N LEU A 91 -12.60 -4.11 12.81
CA LEU A 91 -13.61 -3.65 11.86
C LEU A 91 -13.48 -2.14 11.62
N ILE A 92 -13.53 -1.75 10.34
CA ILE A 92 -13.38 -0.35 9.91
C ILE A 92 -14.74 0.16 9.46
N ALA A 93 -15.12 1.36 9.91
CA ALA A 93 -16.39 2.00 9.56
C ALA A 93 -16.62 2.08 8.04
N VAL A 94 -17.88 1.92 7.62
CA VAL A 94 -18.26 2.02 6.20
C VAL A 94 -18.11 3.46 5.72
N GLY A 95 -17.54 3.65 4.53
CA GLY A 95 -17.27 4.96 3.94
C GLY A 95 -15.85 5.46 4.15
N GLU A 96 -15.11 4.89 5.11
CA GLU A 96 -13.73 5.29 5.40
C GLU A 96 -12.77 4.93 4.26
N GLU A 97 -11.76 5.78 4.07
CA GLU A 97 -10.71 5.60 3.07
C GLU A 97 -9.38 5.19 3.71
N ILE A 98 -8.77 4.14 3.16
CA ILE A 98 -7.48 3.60 3.65
C ILE A 98 -6.33 4.16 2.80
N THR A 99 -5.32 4.73 3.46
CA THR A 99 -4.14 5.34 2.82
C THR A 99 -2.98 4.36 2.64
N ALA A 100 -1.91 4.80 1.96
CA ALA A 100 -0.73 3.95 1.70
C ALA A 100 0.08 3.64 2.95
N ASP A 101 -0.01 4.50 3.99
CA ASP A 101 0.68 4.34 5.27
C ASP A 101 0.16 3.18 6.11
N HIS A 102 -0.89 2.50 5.65
CA HIS A 102 -1.35 1.25 6.23
C HIS A 102 -0.23 0.21 6.32
N TYR A 103 0.75 0.29 5.42
CA TYR A 103 2.01 -0.42 5.52
C TYR A 103 3.15 0.55 5.73
N PHE A 104 4.20 0.10 6.40
CA PHE A 104 5.40 0.87 6.65
C PHE A 104 6.65 0.19 6.07
N GLU A 105 7.74 0.93 6.01
CA GLU A 105 9.00 0.45 5.43
C GLU A 105 9.58 -0.74 6.22
N GLY A 106 10.04 -1.77 5.51
CA GLY A 106 10.57 -2.99 6.12
C GLY A 106 9.53 -4.05 6.45
N GLN A 107 8.23 -3.73 6.42
CA GLN A 107 7.15 -4.70 6.66
C GLN A 107 7.09 -5.78 5.58
N PHE A 108 6.74 -7.02 5.97
CA PHE A 108 6.50 -8.12 5.04
C PHE A 108 5.02 -8.29 4.71
N VAL A 109 4.72 -8.42 3.41
CA VAL A 109 3.37 -8.53 2.87
C VAL A 109 3.24 -9.69 1.88
N ASP A 110 2.02 -10.22 1.79
CA ASP A 110 1.60 -11.20 0.80
C ASP A 110 0.76 -10.52 -0.27
N VAL A 111 1.18 -10.60 -1.54
CA VAL A 111 0.48 -9.97 -2.66
C VAL A 111 -0.16 -11.04 -3.53
N SER A 112 -1.49 -10.95 -3.69
CA SER A 112 -2.26 -11.85 -4.55
C SER A 112 -2.82 -11.13 -5.75
N GLY A 113 -2.80 -11.79 -6.91
CA GLY A 113 -3.32 -11.22 -8.15
C GLY A 113 -3.56 -12.30 -9.21
N THR A 114 -4.17 -11.89 -10.32
CA THR A 114 -4.35 -12.79 -11.46
C THR A 114 -3.06 -12.80 -12.30
N SER A 115 -2.47 -13.98 -12.46
CA SER A 115 -1.28 -14.18 -13.29
C SER A 115 -1.55 -13.88 -14.78
N ILE A 116 -0.50 -13.49 -15.50
CA ILE A 116 -0.58 -13.21 -16.94
C ILE A 116 -0.98 -14.49 -17.68
N GLY A 117 -2.06 -14.41 -18.47
CA GLY A 117 -2.52 -15.49 -19.34
C GLY A 117 -1.51 -15.76 -20.45
N LYS A 118 -1.22 -17.05 -20.68
CA LYS A 118 -0.31 -17.52 -21.74
C LYS A 118 -1.03 -18.33 -22.82
N GLY A 119 -2.37 -18.34 -22.80
CA GLY A 119 -3.22 -19.11 -23.71
C GLY A 119 -3.07 -20.63 -23.53
N PHE A 120 -3.32 -21.38 -24.60
CA PHE A 120 -3.07 -22.82 -24.63
C PHE A 120 -1.55 -23.08 -24.70
N ALA A 121 -0.99 -23.64 -23.63
CA ALA A 121 0.44 -23.94 -23.53
C ALA A 121 0.69 -25.45 -23.68
N GLY A 122 1.69 -25.80 -24.49
CA GLY A 122 2.20 -27.17 -24.58
C GLY A 122 2.85 -27.65 -23.28
N ALA A 123 3.08 -28.97 -23.18
CA ALA A 123 3.57 -29.60 -21.94
C ALA A 123 4.95 -29.08 -21.49
N MET A 124 5.85 -28.77 -22.44
CA MET A 124 7.16 -28.18 -22.12
C MET A 124 7.02 -26.82 -21.42
N LYS A 125 6.21 -25.90 -21.95
CA LYS A 125 6.03 -24.55 -21.38
C LYS A 125 5.23 -24.57 -20.06
N ARG A 126 4.25 -25.47 -19.96
CA ARG A 126 3.33 -25.55 -18.82
C ARG A 126 3.92 -26.28 -17.62
N HIS A 127 4.71 -27.33 -17.86
CA HIS A 127 5.21 -28.25 -16.82
C HIS A 127 6.72 -28.46 -16.86
N ASN A 128 7.48 -27.70 -17.67
CA ASN A 128 8.93 -27.82 -17.83
C ASN A 128 9.40 -29.23 -18.25
N PHE A 129 8.64 -29.90 -19.12
CA PHE A 129 9.05 -31.20 -19.69
C PHE A 129 10.28 -31.06 -20.59
N GLY A 130 11.16 -32.06 -20.59
CA GLY A 130 12.44 -32.06 -21.33
C GLY A 130 12.33 -32.20 -22.85
N GLY A 131 11.21 -32.74 -23.36
CA GLY A 131 11.05 -33.03 -24.81
C GLY A 131 11.85 -34.25 -25.26
N LEU A 132 11.97 -34.42 -26.58
CA LEU A 132 12.77 -35.48 -27.20
C LEU A 132 14.02 -34.90 -27.89
N ARG A 133 14.91 -35.77 -28.37
CA ARG A 133 16.10 -35.36 -29.15
C ARG A 133 15.69 -34.57 -30.40
N ALA A 134 16.60 -33.73 -30.90
CA ALA A 134 16.34 -32.88 -32.07
C ALA A 134 16.72 -33.55 -33.41
N SER A 135 17.89 -34.19 -33.51
CA SER A 135 18.46 -34.65 -34.79
C SER A 135 18.64 -36.16 -34.93
N HIS A 136 18.69 -36.90 -33.82
CA HIS A 136 18.99 -38.33 -33.83
C HIS A 136 17.72 -39.20 -33.96
N GLY A 137 17.17 -39.24 -35.18
CA GLY A 137 16.11 -40.19 -35.57
C GLY A 137 14.71 -39.89 -35.03
N VAL A 138 14.52 -38.76 -34.35
CA VAL A 138 13.18 -38.35 -33.87
C VAL A 138 12.37 -37.85 -35.07
N SER A 139 11.22 -38.48 -35.31
CA SER A 139 10.29 -38.06 -36.36
C SER A 139 9.13 -37.28 -35.74
N ILE A 140 9.01 -35.98 -36.08
CA ILE A 140 7.88 -35.06 -35.82
C ILE A 140 7.59 -34.75 -34.33
N SER A 141 8.12 -35.54 -33.39
CA SER A 141 7.71 -35.57 -31.98
C SER A 141 8.63 -34.81 -31.02
N HIS A 142 9.54 -33.98 -31.53
CA HIS A 142 10.56 -33.23 -30.77
C HIS A 142 10.05 -32.56 -29.49
N ARG A 143 8.85 -32.00 -29.53
CA ARG A 143 8.22 -31.25 -28.41
C ARG A 143 6.96 -31.94 -27.86
N SER A 144 6.76 -33.21 -28.19
CA SER A 144 5.65 -34.01 -27.68
C SER A 144 5.79 -34.25 -26.17
N HIS A 145 4.70 -34.63 -25.51
CA HIS A 145 4.69 -34.89 -24.07
C HIS A 145 5.13 -36.32 -23.70
N GLY A 146 5.46 -37.17 -24.68
CA GLY A 146 5.79 -38.57 -24.46
C GLY A 146 4.62 -39.41 -23.94
N SER A 147 4.91 -40.49 -23.23
CA SER A 147 3.89 -41.43 -22.73
C SER A 147 2.94 -40.80 -21.70
N THR A 148 1.64 -41.09 -21.84
CA THR A 148 0.59 -40.61 -20.94
C THR A 148 0.26 -41.60 -19.82
N GLY A 149 0.63 -42.87 -19.94
CA GLY A 149 0.28 -43.93 -18.97
C GLY A 149 1.03 -45.25 -19.20
N GLN A 150 0.63 -46.28 -18.45
CA GLN A 150 1.06 -47.67 -18.63
C GLN A 150 0.08 -48.40 -19.57
N CYS A 151 0.37 -49.67 -19.89
CA CYS A 151 -0.43 -50.50 -20.79
C CYS A 151 -1.68 -51.08 -20.08
N GLN A 152 -1.83 -52.41 -20.01
CA GLN A 152 -3.05 -53.10 -19.59
C GLN A 152 -3.51 -52.73 -18.18
N ASP A 153 -2.60 -52.77 -17.20
CA ASP A 153 -2.87 -52.31 -15.85
C ASP A 153 -2.13 -50.97 -15.68
N PRO A 154 -2.83 -49.82 -15.51
CA PRO A 154 -4.24 -49.61 -15.14
C PRO A 154 -5.21 -49.36 -16.33
N GLY A 155 -4.77 -49.44 -17.59
CA GLY A 155 -5.64 -49.31 -18.76
C GLY A 155 -6.28 -47.93 -18.96
N LYS A 156 -5.78 -46.90 -18.26
CA LYS A 156 -6.32 -45.53 -18.30
C LYS A 156 -5.27 -44.48 -17.97
N VAL A 157 -5.55 -43.24 -18.35
CA VAL A 157 -4.78 -42.07 -17.89
C VAL A 157 -5.30 -41.63 -16.52
N PHE A 158 -4.41 -41.50 -15.53
CA PHE A 158 -4.77 -41.03 -14.20
C PHE A 158 -5.24 -39.57 -14.19
N LYS A 159 -6.16 -39.24 -13.28
CA LYS A 159 -6.57 -37.85 -13.02
C LYS A 159 -5.36 -37.04 -12.55
N GLY A 160 -5.30 -35.77 -12.97
CA GLY A 160 -4.17 -34.88 -12.64
C GLY A 160 -2.90 -35.13 -13.46
N LYS A 161 -2.92 -36.03 -14.46
CA LYS A 161 -1.79 -36.20 -15.39
C LYS A 161 -1.45 -34.86 -16.04
N LYS A 162 -0.16 -34.50 -15.97
CA LYS A 162 0.38 -33.26 -16.55
C LYS A 162 0.32 -33.33 -18.08
N MET A 163 -0.53 -32.50 -18.67
CA MET A 163 -0.74 -32.36 -20.11
C MET A 163 -0.72 -30.89 -20.54
N ALA A 164 -0.75 -30.65 -21.86
CA ALA A 164 -0.98 -29.32 -22.43
C ALA A 164 -2.35 -28.77 -21.99
N GLY A 165 -2.50 -27.45 -22.03
CA GLY A 165 -3.74 -26.80 -21.64
C GLY A 165 -3.57 -25.31 -21.38
N HIS A 166 -4.65 -24.66 -20.97
CA HIS A 166 -4.60 -23.24 -20.61
C HIS A 166 -3.60 -23.00 -19.46
N MET A 167 -2.77 -21.96 -19.59
CA MET A 167 -1.77 -21.56 -18.61
C MET A 167 -1.90 -20.08 -18.27
N GLY A 168 -1.79 -19.74 -16.99
CA GLY A 168 -1.98 -18.37 -16.49
C GLY A 168 -3.46 -18.04 -16.30
N ALA A 169 -3.78 -16.75 -16.13
CA ALA A 169 -5.11 -16.27 -15.73
C ALA A 169 -5.65 -16.89 -14.42
N ALA A 170 -4.78 -17.49 -13.62
CA ALA A 170 -5.08 -18.06 -12.32
C ALA A 170 -4.68 -17.08 -11.21
N LYS A 171 -5.38 -17.13 -10.08
CA LYS A 171 -5.01 -16.39 -8.87
C LYS A 171 -3.73 -16.99 -8.29
N VAL A 172 -2.72 -16.15 -8.11
CA VAL A 172 -1.42 -16.51 -7.54
C VAL A 172 -1.12 -15.55 -6.40
N THR A 173 -0.51 -16.06 -5.35
CA THR A 173 -0.03 -15.27 -4.20
C THR A 173 1.48 -15.39 -4.13
N THR A 174 2.17 -14.25 -4.20
CA THR A 174 3.59 -14.17 -3.88
C THR A 174 3.71 -13.73 -2.43
N GLN A 175 4.39 -14.54 -1.62
CA GLN A 175 4.46 -14.35 -0.17
C GLN A 175 5.77 -13.67 0.25
N ASN A 176 5.77 -13.08 1.44
CA ASN A 176 6.95 -12.52 2.11
C ASN A 176 7.68 -11.45 1.28
N LEU A 177 6.92 -10.60 0.58
CA LEU A 177 7.51 -9.46 -0.11
C LEU A 177 7.74 -8.32 0.87
N GLN A 178 8.89 -7.67 0.79
CA GLN A 178 9.22 -6.55 1.68
C GLN A 178 8.70 -5.24 1.09
N VAL A 179 8.03 -4.42 1.91
CA VAL A 179 7.71 -3.04 1.59
C VAL A 179 8.98 -2.21 1.74
N VAL A 180 9.38 -1.55 0.66
CA VAL A 180 10.65 -0.81 0.58
C VAL A 180 10.44 0.66 0.90
N LYS A 181 9.37 1.24 0.37
CA LYS A 181 9.00 2.64 0.55
C LYS A 181 7.51 2.82 0.37
N THR A 182 6.91 3.71 1.14
CA THR A 182 5.54 4.20 0.94
C THR A 182 5.55 5.70 0.62
N ASP A 183 4.54 6.13 -0.12
CA ASP A 183 4.32 7.53 -0.49
C ASP A 183 2.83 7.80 -0.36
N ALA A 184 2.45 8.45 0.75
CA ALA A 184 1.07 8.72 1.13
C ALA A 184 0.39 9.68 0.16
N ASP A 185 1.08 10.76 -0.21
CA ASP A 185 0.59 11.84 -1.07
C ASP A 185 0.15 11.30 -2.43
N ARG A 186 0.96 10.40 -3.01
CA ARG A 186 0.66 9.76 -4.29
C ARG A 186 -0.12 8.46 -4.16
N GLY A 187 -0.32 7.97 -2.93
CA GLY A 187 -0.97 6.69 -2.64
C GLY A 187 -0.19 5.49 -3.20
N LEU A 188 1.15 5.51 -3.15
CA LEU A 188 2.01 4.47 -3.71
C LEU A 188 2.64 3.60 -2.62
N ILE A 189 2.69 2.30 -2.90
CA ILE A 189 3.38 1.29 -2.11
C ILE A 189 4.41 0.63 -3.02
N MET A 190 5.69 0.71 -2.65
CA MET A 190 6.79 0.10 -3.39
C MET A 190 7.22 -1.19 -2.73
N VAL A 191 7.00 -2.31 -3.42
CA VAL A 191 7.26 -3.65 -2.89
C VAL A 191 8.45 -4.27 -3.61
N LYS A 192 9.38 -4.88 -2.86
CA LYS A 192 10.56 -5.57 -3.40
C LYS A 192 10.16 -6.75 -4.28
N GLY A 193 10.70 -6.81 -5.49
CA GLY A 193 10.54 -7.95 -6.39
C GLY A 193 9.27 -7.91 -7.25
N ALA A 194 8.87 -9.08 -7.75
CA ALA A 194 7.83 -9.22 -8.76
C ALA A 194 6.45 -9.57 -8.16
N VAL A 195 5.43 -8.86 -8.65
CA VAL A 195 4.03 -9.07 -8.29
C VAL A 195 3.28 -9.77 -9.44
N PRO A 196 2.34 -10.70 -9.16
CA PRO A 196 1.55 -11.36 -10.20
C PRO A 196 0.71 -10.37 -11.02
N GLY A 197 0.60 -10.65 -12.33
CA GLY A 197 -0.26 -9.89 -13.25
C GLY A 197 0.47 -8.84 -14.09
N SER A 198 -0.24 -8.32 -15.09
CA SER A 198 0.24 -7.27 -15.99
C SER A 198 0.11 -5.88 -15.38
N LYS A 199 0.78 -4.89 -15.99
CA LYS A 199 0.57 -3.47 -15.67
C LYS A 199 -0.92 -3.10 -15.83
N GLY A 200 -1.44 -2.32 -14.90
CA GLY A 200 -2.84 -1.94 -14.79
C GLY A 200 -3.75 -2.98 -14.11
N GLY A 201 -3.24 -4.17 -13.81
CA GLY A 201 -3.98 -5.20 -13.09
C GLY A 201 -4.21 -4.86 -11.63
N TRP A 202 -5.34 -5.32 -11.08
CA TRP A 202 -5.66 -5.20 -9.66
C TRP A 202 -5.03 -6.34 -8.86
N VAL A 203 -4.44 -5.99 -7.73
CA VAL A 203 -3.84 -6.91 -6.77
C VAL A 203 -4.36 -6.61 -5.38
N THR A 204 -4.37 -7.63 -4.52
CA THR A 204 -4.70 -7.50 -3.11
C THR A 204 -3.45 -7.73 -2.29
N ILE A 205 -3.15 -6.81 -1.38
CA ILE A 205 -2.02 -6.89 -0.47
C ILE A 205 -2.57 -7.21 0.93
N LYS A 206 -1.93 -8.13 1.64
CA LYS A 206 -2.22 -8.48 3.04
C LYS A 206 -0.91 -8.53 3.80
N ASP A 207 -0.98 -8.47 5.13
CA ASP A 207 0.17 -8.79 5.96
C ASP A 207 0.63 -10.23 5.72
N ALA A 208 1.94 -10.47 5.79
CA ALA A 208 2.52 -11.78 5.51
C ALA A 208 2.09 -12.82 6.55
N VAL A 209 1.47 -13.92 6.11
CA VAL A 209 0.97 -14.97 7.00
C VAL A 209 2.10 -15.76 7.67
N LYS A 210 3.29 -15.79 7.05
CA LYS A 210 4.44 -16.59 7.48
C LYS A 210 5.49 -15.79 8.28
N LYS A 211 5.24 -14.51 8.53
CA LYS A 211 6.12 -13.63 9.32
C LYS A 211 5.37 -13.18 10.57
N PRO A 212 6.09 -12.91 11.67
CA PRO A 212 5.46 -12.36 12.86
C PRO A 212 4.77 -11.04 12.50
N PHE A 213 3.64 -10.79 13.16
CA PHE A 213 2.93 -9.54 12.99
C PHE A 213 3.81 -8.40 13.50
N PRO A 214 3.97 -7.30 12.74
CA PRO A 214 4.83 -6.21 13.18
C PRO A 214 4.22 -5.47 14.37
N GLU A 215 5.05 -5.10 15.34
CA GLU A 215 4.63 -4.33 16.53
C GLU A 215 4.20 -2.90 16.16
N ASN A 216 4.81 -2.32 15.12
CA ASN A 216 4.51 -0.97 14.63
C ASN A 216 3.33 -0.91 13.66
N ALA A 217 2.50 -1.96 13.59
CA ALA A 217 1.38 -2.00 12.68
C ALA A 217 0.26 -1.07 13.16
N ILE A 218 -0.21 -0.19 12.27
CA ILE A 218 -1.39 0.64 12.53
C ILE A 218 -2.64 -0.25 12.56
N LEU A 219 -3.40 -0.16 13.65
CA LEU A 219 -4.66 -0.85 13.88
C LEU A 219 -5.77 0.18 14.10
N PRO A 220 -6.98 0.00 13.54
CA PRO A 220 -7.39 -1.07 12.62
C PRO A 220 -6.88 -0.87 11.18
N ALA A 221 -6.65 0.37 10.76
CA ALA A 221 -5.98 0.75 9.51
C ALA A 221 -5.51 2.21 9.54
N ALA A 222 -4.64 2.59 8.61
CA ALA A 222 -4.34 4.01 8.36
C ALA A 222 -5.52 4.66 7.60
N LEU A 223 -6.36 5.39 8.32
CA LEU A 223 -7.55 6.04 7.78
C LEU A 223 -7.20 7.46 7.33
N ARG A 224 -7.79 7.90 6.21
CA ARG A 224 -7.62 9.28 5.72
C ARG A 224 -8.22 10.28 6.71
N SER A 225 -9.36 9.98 7.33
CA SER A 225 -9.97 10.84 8.35
C SER A 225 -9.02 11.08 9.53
N ALA A 226 -8.44 10.01 10.06
CA ALA A 226 -7.45 10.10 11.14
C ALA A 226 -6.17 10.86 10.71
N ALA A 227 -5.73 10.70 9.46
CA ALA A 227 -4.58 11.44 8.93
C ALA A 227 -4.88 12.94 8.75
N GLU A 228 -6.09 13.29 8.30
CA GLU A 228 -6.55 14.68 8.17
C GLU A 228 -6.73 15.35 9.55
N GLU A 229 -7.27 14.61 10.53
CA GLU A 229 -7.34 15.09 11.92
C GLU A 229 -5.96 15.27 12.55
N ALA A 230 -5.04 14.32 12.32
CA ALA A 230 -3.66 14.45 12.78
C ALA A 230 -2.92 15.61 12.10
N ALA A 231 -3.15 15.83 10.80
CA ALA A 231 -2.59 16.97 10.09
C ALA A 231 -3.14 18.31 10.61
N ARG A 232 -4.46 18.39 10.87
CA ARG A 232 -5.07 19.57 11.47
C ARG A 232 -4.54 19.84 12.88
N ALA A 233 -4.41 18.80 13.71
CA ALA A 233 -3.83 18.92 15.04
C ALA A 233 -2.34 19.30 15.01
N ALA A 234 -1.57 18.79 14.03
CA ALA A 234 -0.17 19.14 13.84
C ALA A 234 0.00 20.58 13.33
N GLU A 235 -0.89 21.06 12.46
CA GLU A 235 -0.92 22.45 12.00
C GLU A 235 -1.34 23.39 13.14
N GLU A 236 -2.34 23.02 13.94
CA GLU A 236 -2.73 23.76 15.15
C GLU A 236 -1.59 23.78 16.19
N ALA A 237 -0.87 22.68 16.38
CA ALA A 237 0.29 22.61 17.27
C ALA A 237 1.51 23.37 16.71
N ALA A 238 1.74 23.35 15.39
CA ALA A 238 2.79 24.11 14.75
C ALA A 238 2.47 25.62 14.78
N ALA A 239 1.21 26.01 14.58
CA ALA A 239 0.75 27.38 14.74
C ALA A 239 0.85 27.85 16.19
N ALA A 240 0.56 26.98 17.17
CA ALA A 240 0.76 27.26 18.59
C ALA A 240 2.25 27.42 18.93
N ALA A 241 3.11 26.54 18.42
CA ALA A 241 4.56 26.63 18.61
C ALA A 241 5.18 27.85 17.91
N GLU A 242 4.69 28.22 16.72
CA GLU A 242 5.12 29.43 16.01
C GLU A 242 4.61 30.70 16.70
N ALA A 243 3.40 30.68 17.27
CA ALA A 243 2.87 31.78 18.09
C ALA A 243 3.63 31.93 19.41
N GLU A 244 4.00 30.82 20.04
CA GLU A 244 4.82 30.80 21.27
C GLU A 244 6.25 31.25 20.98
N ALA A 245 6.83 30.85 19.83
CA ALA A 245 8.14 31.33 19.38
C ALA A 245 8.13 32.84 19.04
N LYS A 246 7.08 33.34 18.37
CA LYS A 246 6.92 34.79 18.10
C LYS A 246 6.70 35.59 19.39
N ALA A 247 5.92 35.06 20.34
CA ALA A 247 5.74 35.70 21.64
C ALA A 247 7.04 35.72 22.46
N ALA A 248 7.86 34.68 22.38
CA ALA A 248 9.18 34.66 23.01
C ALA A 248 10.17 35.63 22.34
N GLU A 249 10.11 35.78 21.02
CA GLU A 249 10.92 36.74 20.26
C GLU A 249 10.50 38.19 20.54
N GLU A 250 9.19 38.49 20.62
CA GLU A 250 8.68 39.81 21.01
C GLU A 250 9.00 40.14 22.48
N ALA A 251 8.94 39.15 23.39
CA ALA A 251 9.34 39.35 24.78
C ALA A 251 10.85 39.63 24.91
N ALA A 252 11.68 38.90 24.16
CA ALA A 252 13.13 39.14 24.12
C ALA A 252 13.47 40.48 23.45
N ALA A 253 12.73 40.90 22.42
CA ALA A 253 12.87 42.20 21.78
C ALA A 253 12.43 43.35 22.70
N ALA A 254 11.37 43.16 23.49
CA ALA A 254 10.92 44.13 24.49
C ALA A 254 11.92 44.27 25.65
N GLU A 255 12.53 43.15 26.09
CA GLU A 255 13.57 43.16 27.12
C GLU A 255 14.88 43.79 26.61
N ALA A 256 15.25 43.52 25.35
CA ALA A 256 16.38 44.19 24.69
C ALA A 256 16.13 45.69 24.49
N ALA A 257 14.93 46.09 24.06
CA ALA A 257 14.56 47.50 23.92
C ALA A 257 14.52 48.23 25.26
N ALA A 258 14.06 47.58 26.34
CA ALA A 258 14.10 48.13 27.69
C ALA A 258 15.54 48.27 28.22
N ALA A 259 16.44 47.34 27.89
CA ALA A 259 17.86 47.42 28.21
C ALA A 259 18.57 48.53 27.41
N GLU A 260 18.19 48.73 26.15
CA GLU A 260 18.72 49.79 25.29
C GLU A 260 18.22 51.18 25.72
N GLU A 261 16.94 51.29 26.14
CA GLU A 261 16.38 52.52 26.71
C GLU A 261 16.99 52.85 28.09
N ALA A 262 17.30 51.83 28.90
CA ALA A 262 18.02 52.02 30.16
C ALA A 262 19.47 52.47 29.92
N ALA A 263 20.16 51.90 28.92
CA ALA A 263 21.51 52.31 28.54
C ALA A 263 21.55 53.73 27.95
N LEU A 264 20.52 54.13 27.19
CA LEU A 264 20.37 55.49 26.67
C LEU A 264 20.10 56.51 27.79
N LYS A 265 19.32 56.15 28.81
CA LYS A 265 19.11 57.00 29.99
C LYS A 265 20.36 57.12 30.86
N GLU A 266 21.16 56.05 30.98
CA GLU A 266 22.48 56.11 31.62
C GLU A 266 23.47 56.98 30.82
N ALA A 267 23.44 56.89 29.49
CA ALA A 267 24.26 57.72 28.62
C ALA A 267 23.86 59.20 28.66
N GLU A 268 22.57 59.53 28.63
CA GLU A 268 22.08 60.90 28.78
C GLU A 268 22.41 61.47 30.17
N ALA A 269 22.29 60.68 31.24
CA ALA A 269 22.71 61.08 32.58
C ALA A 269 24.22 61.35 32.67
N SER A 270 25.05 60.62 31.93
CA SER A 270 26.50 60.85 31.86
C SER A 270 26.88 62.10 31.04
N ILE A 271 26.14 62.40 29.96
CA ILE A 271 26.33 63.62 29.15
C ILE A 271 25.87 64.87 29.91
N GLU A 272 24.82 64.76 30.73
CA GLU A 272 24.32 65.85 31.58
C GLU A 272 25.22 66.10 32.81
N ALA A 273 25.98 65.09 33.24
CA ALA A 273 27.06 65.23 34.22
C ALA A 273 28.31 65.92 33.62
N GLU A 274 28.71 65.57 32.39
CA GLU A 274 29.82 66.24 31.68
C GLU A 274 29.51 67.71 31.33
N LYS A 275 28.24 68.06 31.05
CA LYS A 275 27.83 69.45 30.85
C LYS A 275 27.88 70.30 32.13
N LYS A 276 27.82 69.69 33.32
CA LYS A 276 27.99 70.39 34.61
C LYS A 276 29.45 70.60 35.02
N GLU A 277 30.40 69.90 34.41
CA GLU A 277 31.85 70.13 34.60
C GLU A 277 32.46 71.11 33.56
N GLY A 278 31.67 71.56 32.57
CA GLY A 278 32.11 72.50 31.52
C GLY A 278 31.77 73.98 31.75
N GLU A 279 31.09 74.34 32.84
CA GLU A 279 30.90 75.73 33.29
C GLU A 279 31.65 75.94 34.62
N GLU A 280 32.99 76.02 34.55
CA GLU A 280 33.83 76.71 35.54
C GLU A 280 35.02 77.38 34.85
#